data_AF-A0A1S3DK05-F1
#
_entry.id   AF-A0A1S3DK05-F1
#
_cell.length_a   1.000
_cell.length_b   1.000
_cell.length_c   1.000
_cell.angle_alpha   90.00
_cell.angle_beta   90.00
_cell.angle_gamma   90.00
#
_symmetry.space_group_name_H-M   'P 1'
#
loop_
_entity.id
_entity.type
_entity.pdbx_description
1 polymer ?
#
loop_
_entity_poly.entity_id
_entity_poly.type
_entity_poly.pdbx_seq_one_letter_code
_entity_poly.pdbx_strand_id
1 'polypeptide(L)'
;MASSTLAGLDEKIVRAYYKYMLDIAVLMGADREAAVEELTESLNFEIALANISLPQEERRNATKLYNPMKISELQERYPSIPWTEYINTILSPNAQLKDDETIIVTEPEYIHDLEKLLSTTPKRTMANYVMWRVTAASVGFFTEAIGARRLAFITAVTGVSEEEARWKECVGRVKGGFSLAIGKFFVGHY
;
A
#
# COMPACT_ATOMS: atom_id res chain seq x y z
N MET A 1 -6.64 -7.37 -1.88
CA MET A 1 -8.08 -7.19 -1.60
C MET A 1 -8.59 -6.03 -2.45
N ALA A 2 -8.94 -6.28 -3.70
CA ALA A 2 -9.48 -5.25 -4.59
C ALA A 2 -10.37 -5.90 -5.66
N SER A 3 -11.50 -6.47 -5.25
CA SER A 3 -12.69 -6.73 -6.08
C SER A 3 -13.79 -7.33 -5.18
N SER A 4 -14.35 -6.49 -4.32
CA SER A 4 -15.64 -6.62 -3.60
C SER A 4 -15.67 -5.50 -2.58
N THR A 5 -16.76 -4.73 -2.53
CA THR A 5 -17.00 -3.73 -1.49
C THR A 5 -16.74 -4.37 -0.13
N LEU A 6 -15.71 -3.92 0.60
CA LEU A 6 -15.36 -4.51 1.89
C LEU A 6 -16.49 -4.18 2.86
N ALA A 7 -17.25 -5.18 3.32
CA ALA A 7 -18.36 -5.00 4.27
C ALA A 7 -17.88 -4.72 5.71
N GLY A 8 -16.72 -4.08 5.89
CA GLY A 8 -16.17 -3.70 7.18
C GLY A 8 -15.76 -4.89 8.05
N LEU A 9 -15.77 -4.70 9.37
CA LEU A 9 -15.32 -5.68 10.39
C LEU A 9 -16.19 -6.96 10.48
N ASP A 10 -17.33 -6.98 9.78
CA ASP A 10 -18.19 -8.15 9.66
C ASP A 10 -17.57 -9.24 8.78
N GLU A 11 -16.70 -8.85 7.85
CA GLU A 11 -15.97 -9.81 7.04
C GLU A 11 -14.84 -10.48 7.82
N LYS A 12 -14.76 -11.81 7.71
CA LYS A 12 -13.74 -12.62 8.38
C LYS A 12 -12.32 -12.15 8.04
N ILE A 13 -12.07 -11.80 6.78
CA ILE A 13 -10.74 -11.37 6.32
C ILE A 13 -10.39 -9.99 6.87
N VAL A 14 -11.33 -9.04 6.86
CA VAL A 14 -11.12 -7.69 7.41
C VAL A 14 -10.87 -7.77 8.92
N ARG A 15 -11.60 -8.63 9.64
CA ARG A 15 -11.37 -8.88 11.07
C ARG A 15 -10.00 -9.48 11.35
N ALA A 16 -9.56 -10.44 10.54
CA ALA A 16 -8.23 -11.03 10.65
C ALA A 16 -7.13 -9.99 10.39
N TYR A 17 -7.34 -9.11 9.40
CA TYR A 17 -6.44 -8.01 9.09
C TYR A 17 -6.38 -6.98 10.22
N TYR A 18 -7.52 -6.57 10.76
CA TYR A 18 -7.56 -5.66 11.91
C TYR A 18 -6.86 -6.23 13.14
N LYS A 19 -7.10 -7.51 13.45
CA LYS A 19 -6.38 -8.20 14.52
C LYS A 19 -4.88 -8.17 14.30
N TYR A 20 -4.44 -8.40 13.06
CA TYR A 20 -3.04 -8.34 12.68
C TYR A 20 -2.45 -6.93 12.87
N MET A 21 -3.15 -5.88 12.44
CA MET A 21 -2.77 -4.48 12.70
C MET A 21 -2.52 -4.22 14.18
N LEU A 22 -3.49 -4.57 15.02
CA LEU A 22 -3.46 -4.34 16.46
C LEU A 22 -2.35 -5.13 17.16
N ASP A 23 -2.21 -6.42 16.83
CA ASP A 23 -1.19 -7.27 17.44
C ASP A 23 0.22 -6.76 17.10
N ILE A 24 0.46 -6.30 15.87
CA ILE A 24 1.75 -5.72 15.47
C ILE A 24 2.01 -4.39 16.19
N ALA A 25 1.03 -3.50 16.28
CA ALA A 25 1.21 -2.21 16.95
C ALA A 25 1.58 -2.39 18.43
N VAL A 26 0.91 -3.31 19.14
CA VAL A 26 1.21 -3.63 20.55
C VAL A 26 2.60 -4.27 20.69
N LEU A 27 3.00 -5.17 19.78
CA LEU A 27 4.36 -5.74 19.78
C LEU A 27 5.45 -4.69 19.56
N MET A 28 5.10 -3.58 18.88
CA MET A 28 6.00 -2.44 18.68
C MET A 28 5.92 -1.40 19.82
N GLY A 29 5.16 -1.69 20.89
CA GLY A 29 5.11 -0.88 22.11
C GLY A 29 3.94 0.10 22.19
N ALA A 30 2.95 0.04 21.30
CA ALA A 30 1.75 0.85 21.43
C ALA A 30 0.92 0.42 22.66
N ASP A 31 0.32 1.41 23.34
CA ASP A 31 -0.72 1.15 24.33
C ASP A 31 -1.94 0.48 23.66
N ARG A 32 -2.49 -0.56 24.27
CA ARG A 32 -3.53 -1.37 23.64
C ARG A 32 -4.85 -0.62 23.53
N GLU A 33 -5.24 0.16 24.53
CA GLU A 33 -6.53 0.86 24.53
C GLU A 33 -6.50 1.97 23.46
N ALA A 34 -5.43 2.77 23.44
CA ALA A 34 -5.23 3.78 22.41
C ALA A 34 -5.12 3.16 21.00
N ALA A 35 -4.41 2.03 20.85
CA ALA A 35 -4.26 1.37 19.55
C ALA A 35 -5.59 0.83 19.00
N VAL A 36 -6.52 0.38 19.87
CA VAL A 36 -7.84 -0.07 19.42
C VAL A 36 -8.61 1.08 18.77
N GLU A 37 -8.65 2.25 19.41
CA GLU A 37 -9.35 3.41 18.86
C GLU A 37 -8.68 3.89 17.56
N GLU A 38 -7.38 4.18 17.61
CA GLU A 38 -6.66 4.79 16.50
C GLU A 38 -6.54 3.87 15.26
N LEU A 39 -6.40 2.56 15.44
CA LEU A 39 -6.34 1.62 14.32
C LEU A 39 -7.74 1.31 13.76
N THR A 40 -8.81 1.45 14.55
CA THR A 40 -10.18 1.36 14.01
C THR A 40 -10.43 2.50 13.02
N GLU A 41 -10.04 3.73 13.37
CA GLU A 41 -10.11 4.86 12.45
C GLU A 41 -9.26 4.64 11.21
N SER A 42 -8.04 4.13 11.39
CA SER A 42 -7.11 3.88 10.27
C SER A 42 -7.64 2.79 9.32
N LEU A 43 -8.30 1.76 9.84
CA LEU A 43 -8.96 0.74 9.05
C LEU A 43 -10.15 1.31 8.27
N ASN A 44 -10.99 2.13 8.92
CA ASN A 44 -12.12 2.78 8.26
C ASN A 44 -11.66 3.71 7.13
N PHE A 45 -10.55 4.44 7.34
CA PHE A 45 -9.91 5.22 6.29
C PHE A 45 -9.39 4.35 5.14
N GLU A 46 -8.76 3.20 5.43
CA GLU A 46 -8.34 2.25 4.40
C GLU A 46 -9.53 1.67 3.59
N ILE A 47 -10.65 1.37 4.25
CA ILE A 47 -11.89 0.93 3.59
C ILE A 47 -12.43 2.04 2.68
N ALA A 48 -12.44 3.28 3.14
CA ALA A 48 -12.87 4.41 2.32
C ALA A 48 -11.98 4.59 1.08
N LEU A 49 -10.65 4.48 1.22
CA LEU A 49 -9.72 4.47 0.09
C LEU A 49 -9.98 3.33 -0.90
N ALA A 50 -10.30 2.13 -0.39
CA ALA A 50 -10.62 0.98 -1.22
C ALA A 50 -11.93 1.18 -2.00
N ASN A 51 -12.93 1.83 -1.40
CA ASN A 51 -14.23 2.07 -2.03
C ASN A 51 -14.19 3.11 -3.17
N ILE A 52 -13.25 4.07 -3.11
CA ILE A 52 -13.05 5.04 -4.20
C ILE A 52 -12.09 4.53 -5.28
N SER A 53 -11.42 3.38 -5.06
CA SER A 53 -10.47 2.81 -6.02
C SER A 53 -11.17 2.16 -7.21
N LEU A 54 -10.60 2.29 -8.40
CA LEU A 54 -11.15 1.66 -9.60
C LEU A 54 -11.12 0.12 -9.48
N PRO A 55 -12.22 -0.58 -9.79
CA PRO A 55 -12.26 -2.04 -9.81
C PRO A 55 -11.25 -2.66 -10.78
N GLN A 56 -10.76 -3.87 -10.47
CA GLN A 56 -9.69 -4.51 -11.22
C GLN A 56 -10.07 -4.80 -12.69
N GLU A 57 -11.32 -5.09 -12.95
CA GLU A 57 -11.87 -5.33 -14.29
C GLU A 57 -11.78 -4.07 -15.16
N GLU A 58 -12.04 -2.90 -14.60
CA GLU A 58 -11.99 -1.63 -15.33
C GLU A 58 -10.55 -1.19 -15.59
N ARG A 59 -9.62 -1.54 -14.70
CA ARG A 59 -8.16 -1.32 -14.88
C ARG A 59 -7.56 -2.08 -16.06
N ARG A 60 -8.27 -3.02 -16.68
CA ARG A 60 -7.78 -3.74 -17.87
C ARG A 60 -7.85 -2.91 -19.15
N ASN A 61 -8.61 -1.81 -19.15
CA ASN A 61 -8.73 -0.94 -20.32
C ASN A 61 -7.61 0.10 -20.35
N ALA A 62 -6.50 -0.21 -21.03
CA ALA A 62 -5.33 0.66 -21.13
C ALA A 62 -5.66 2.06 -21.67
N THR A 63 -6.65 2.18 -22.57
CA THR A 63 -7.07 3.48 -23.13
C THR A 63 -7.71 4.36 -22.06
N LYS A 64 -8.54 3.80 -21.17
CA LYS A 64 -9.14 4.55 -20.06
C LYS A 64 -8.10 5.03 -19.03
N LEU A 65 -6.98 4.31 -18.92
CA LEU A 65 -5.88 4.65 -18.01
C LEU A 65 -4.90 5.69 -18.59
N TYR A 66 -5.05 6.07 -19.86
CA TYR A 66 -4.20 7.02 -20.54
C TYR A 66 -4.83 8.42 -20.55
N ASN A 67 -4.65 9.17 -19.46
CA ASN A 67 -5.13 10.54 -19.34
C ASN A 67 -3.93 11.51 -19.23
N PRO A 68 -3.31 11.89 -20.36
CA PRO A 68 -2.20 12.83 -20.36
C PRO A 68 -2.68 14.24 -19.98
N MET A 69 -1.97 14.88 -19.06
CA MET A 69 -2.16 16.29 -18.71
C MET A 69 -0.85 16.90 -18.23
N LYS A 70 -0.75 18.23 -18.29
CA LYS A 70 0.42 18.93 -17.73
C LYS A 70 0.40 18.89 -16.20
N ILE A 71 1.57 18.99 -15.56
CA ILE A 71 1.65 19.13 -14.10
C ILE A 71 0.87 20.36 -13.64
N SER A 72 0.91 21.47 -14.39
CA SER A 72 0.10 22.66 -14.13
C SER A 72 -1.41 22.37 -14.12
N GLU A 73 -1.90 21.58 -15.08
CA GLU A 73 -3.32 21.21 -15.18
C GLU A 73 -3.73 20.27 -14.04
N LEU A 74 -2.85 19.35 -13.63
CA LEU A 74 -3.06 18.51 -12.45
C LEU A 74 -3.19 19.37 -11.19
N GLN A 75 -2.30 20.36 -11.02
CA GLN A 75 -2.28 21.26 -9.87
C GLN A 75 -3.53 22.14 -9.78
N GLU A 76 -4.05 22.61 -10.91
CA GLU A 76 -5.29 23.38 -10.97
C GLU A 76 -6.51 22.51 -10.65
N ARG A 77 -6.55 21.26 -11.15
CA ARG A 77 -7.69 20.36 -10.96
C ARG A 77 -7.74 19.75 -9.56
N TYR A 78 -6.57 19.48 -8.97
CA TYR A 78 -6.41 18.80 -7.68
C TYR A 78 -5.44 19.60 -6.80
N PRO A 79 -5.91 20.70 -6.17
CA PRO A 79 -5.04 21.66 -5.48
C PRO A 79 -4.61 21.23 -4.08
N SER A 80 -5.11 20.12 -3.54
CA SER A 80 -4.84 19.71 -2.15
C SER A 80 -3.40 19.20 -1.94
N ILE A 81 -2.70 18.87 -3.01
CA ILE A 81 -1.30 18.43 -3.00
C ILE A 81 -0.47 19.41 -3.84
N PRO A 82 0.70 19.88 -3.37
CA PRO A 82 1.63 20.64 -4.19
C PRO A 82 2.35 19.70 -5.16
N TRP A 83 1.72 19.33 -6.26
CA TRP A 83 2.14 18.26 -7.17
C TRP A 83 3.53 18.48 -7.76
N THR A 84 3.85 19.70 -8.19
CA THR A 84 5.20 20.02 -8.72
C THR A 84 6.27 19.74 -7.68
N GLU A 85 6.06 20.18 -6.43
CA GLU A 85 7.00 19.97 -5.33
C GLU A 85 7.08 18.48 -4.97
N TYR A 86 5.93 17.82 -4.86
CA TYR A 86 5.83 16.41 -4.52
C TYR A 86 6.58 15.52 -5.52
N ILE A 87 6.32 15.72 -6.82
CA ILE A 87 6.96 14.95 -7.89
C ILE A 87 8.48 15.21 -7.90
N ASN A 88 8.90 16.47 -7.80
CA ASN A 88 10.32 16.82 -7.77
C ASN A 88 11.04 16.29 -6.51
N THR A 89 10.35 16.21 -5.38
CA THR A 89 10.90 15.61 -4.15
C THR A 89 11.21 14.13 -4.35
N ILE A 90 10.34 13.40 -5.06
CA ILE A 90 10.54 11.97 -5.35
C ILE A 90 11.67 11.75 -6.36
N LEU A 91 11.79 12.61 -7.37
CA LEU A 91 12.75 12.44 -8.46
C LEU A 91 14.15 12.98 -8.13
N SER A 92 14.28 13.82 -7.10
CA SER A 92 15.56 14.41 -6.69
C SER A 92 16.57 13.34 -6.22
N PRO A 93 17.87 13.49 -6.55
CA PRO A 93 18.49 14.54 -7.38
C PRO A 93 18.54 14.19 -8.88
N ASN A 94 17.92 13.08 -9.28
CA ASN A 94 18.12 12.47 -10.59
C ASN A 94 17.41 13.23 -11.72
N ALA A 95 16.29 13.89 -11.43
CA ALA A 95 15.57 14.70 -12.39
C ALA A 95 14.84 15.87 -11.71
N GLN A 96 14.62 16.93 -12.48
CA GLN A 96 13.81 18.08 -12.09
C GLN A 96 12.82 18.39 -13.21
N LEU A 97 11.54 18.29 -12.92
CA LEU A 97 10.44 18.55 -13.85
C LEU A 97 9.90 19.97 -13.67
N LYS A 98 9.44 20.54 -14.78
CA LYS A 98 8.76 21.84 -14.83
C LYS A 98 7.24 21.63 -14.90
N ASP A 99 6.49 22.68 -14.62
CA ASP A 99 5.02 22.62 -14.59
C ASP A 99 4.38 22.30 -15.95
N ASP A 100 5.09 22.56 -17.06
CA ASP A 100 4.63 22.26 -18.42
C ASP A 100 4.90 20.82 -18.87
N GLU A 101 5.58 20.00 -18.03
CA GLU A 101 5.82 18.59 -18.30
C GLU A 101 4.49 17.82 -18.39
N THR A 102 4.37 16.97 -19.40
CA THR A 102 3.16 16.14 -19.58
C THR A 102 3.33 14.82 -18.86
N ILE A 103 2.38 14.50 -17.98
CA ILE A 103 2.33 13.26 -17.21
C ILE A 103 1.06 12.48 -17.57
N ILE A 104 1.07 11.17 -17.32
CA ILE A 104 -0.12 10.32 -17.48
C ILE A 104 -0.75 10.12 -16.12
N VAL A 105 -1.98 10.59 -15.95
CA VAL A 105 -2.77 10.39 -14.73
C VAL A 105 -3.66 9.17 -14.92
N THR A 106 -3.34 8.09 -14.22
CA THR A 106 -4.00 6.79 -14.45
C THR A 106 -5.47 6.78 -14.05
N GLU A 107 -5.82 7.40 -12.92
CA GLU A 107 -7.20 7.43 -12.39
C GLU A 107 -7.56 8.85 -11.91
N PRO A 108 -7.95 9.78 -12.81
CA PRO A 108 -8.27 11.16 -12.43
C PRO A 108 -9.40 11.26 -11.39
N GLU A 109 -10.48 10.49 -11.56
CA GLU A 109 -11.61 10.48 -10.61
C GLU A 109 -11.20 9.99 -9.21
N TYR A 110 -10.28 9.03 -9.12
CA TYR A 110 -9.72 8.61 -7.84
C TYR A 110 -9.04 9.77 -7.12
N ILE A 111 -8.28 10.61 -7.83
CA ILE A 111 -7.61 11.78 -7.23
C ILE A 111 -8.66 12.77 -6.71
N HIS A 112 -9.73 13.03 -7.48
CA HIS A 112 -10.84 13.89 -7.06
C HIS A 112 -11.46 13.43 -5.74
N ASP A 113 -11.82 12.15 -5.65
CA ASP A 113 -12.45 11.60 -4.45
C ASP A 113 -11.46 11.43 -3.30
N LEU A 114 -10.18 11.18 -3.60
CA LEU A 114 -9.10 11.17 -2.63
C LEU A 114 -8.97 12.55 -1.96
N GLU A 115 -8.97 13.65 -2.70
CA GLU A 115 -8.85 14.99 -2.11
C GLU A 115 -10.00 15.29 -1.14
N LYS A 116 -11.23 14.94 -1.51
CA LYS A 116 -12.39 15.06 -0.60
C LYS A 116 -12.20 14.23 0.66
N LEU A 117 -11.76 12.98 0.51
CA LEU A 117 -11.53 12.09 1.65
C LEU A 117 -10.42 12.63 2.57
N LEU A 118 -9.31 13.09 2.00
CA LEU A 118 -8.20 13.68 2.77
C LEU A 118 -8.63 14.95 3.51
N SER A 119 -9.46 15.79 2.89
CA SER A 119 -9.94 17.04 3.50
C SER A 119 -10.83 16.83 4.73
N THR A 120 -11.48 15.66 4.82
CA THR A 120 -12.41 15.30 5.89
C THR A 120 -11.81 14.32 6.91
N THR A 121 -10.63 13.78 6.63
CA THR A 121 -9.95 12.81 7.51
C THR A 121 -9.00 13.54 8.48
N PRO A 122 -9.01 13.21 9.79
CA PRO A 122 -8.04 13.76 10.73
C PRO A 122 -6.58 13.41 10.35
N LYS A 123 -5.66 14.37 10.52
CA LYS A 123 -4.22 14.16 10.26
C LYS A 123 -3.63 12.99 11.04
N ARG A 124 -4.11 12.76 12.27
CA ARG A 124 -3.69 11.64 13.12
C ARG A 124 -4.02 10.29 12.48
N THR A 125 -5.24 10.13 11.97
CA THR A 125 -5.71 8.93 11.28
C THR A 125 -4.90 8.69 10.00
N MET A 126 -4.66 9.74 9.20
CA MET A 126 -3.82 9.64 8.00
C MET A 126 -2.38 9.21 8.33
N ALA A 127 -1.77 9.80 9.36
CA ALA A 127 -0.43 9.43 9.80
C ALA A 127 -0.36 7.98 10.29
N ASN A 128 -1.35 7.53 11.08
CA ASN A 128 -1.43 6.15 11.54
C ASN A 128 -1.59 5.15 10.40
N TYR A 129 -2.43 5.46 9.43
CA TYR A 129 -2.55 4.65 8.21
C TYR A 129 -1.20 4.53 7.49
N VAL A 130 -0.51 5.64 7.21
CA VAL A 130 0.80 5.62 6.54
C VAL A 130 1.83 4.82 7.35
N MET A 131 1.89 5.04 8.67
CA MET A 131 2.79 4.29 9.57
C MET A 131 2.49 2.79 9.54
N TRP A 132 1.22 2.41 9.51
CA TRP A 132 0.82 1.03 9.36
C TRP A 132 1.26 0.46 8.00
N ARG A 133 1.06 1.18 6.89
CA ARG A 133 1.48 0.71 5.55
C ARG A 133 2.99 0.47 5.47
N VAL A 134 3.80 1.35 6.05
CA VAL A 134 5.26 1.18 6.14
C VAL A 134 5.64 -0.02 7.02
N THR A 135 4.97 -0.16 8.16
CA THR A 135 5.19 -1.28 9.09
C THR A 135 4.86 -2.61 8.42
N ALA A 136 3.70 -2.72 7.77
CA ALA A 136 3.24 -3.90 7.05
C ALA A 136 4.14 -4.26 5.85
N ALA A 137 4.79 -3.29 5.22
CA ALA A 137 5.82 -3.56 4.21
C ALA A 137 7.13 -4.10 4.80
N SER A 138 7.39 -3.80 6.09
CA SER A 138 8.65 -4.09 6.77
C SER A 138 8.61 -5.35 7.65
N VAL A 139 7.43 -5.93 7.90
CA VAL A 139 7.30 -7.06 8.85
C VAL A 139 8.18 -8.27 8.56
N GLY A 140 8.52 -8.51 7.29
CA GLY A 140 9.43 -9.60 6.91
C GLY A 140 10.88 -9.43 7.38
N PHE A 141 11.23 -8.28 7.98
CA PHE A 141 12.56 -7.99 8.51
C PHE A 141 12.59 -7.94 10.05
N PHE A 142 11.45 -8.14 10.71
CA PHE A 142 11.36 -8.06 12.16
C PHE A 142 11.55 -9.43 12.85
N THR A 143 11.36 -9.44 14.17
CA THR A 143 11.50 -10.61 15.04
C THR A 143 10.55 -11.76 14.66
N GLU A 144 10.88 -12.97 15.10
CA GLU A 144 10.04 -14.16 14.96
C GLU A 144 8.63 -13.96 15.53
N ALA A 145 8.48 -13.23 16.64
CA ALA A 145 7.17 -12.93 17.23
C ALA A 145 6.25 -12.15 16.28
N ILE A 146 6.81 -11.21 15.50
CA ILE A 146 6.08 -10.48 14.46
C ILE A 146 5.82 -11.39 13.25
N GLY A 147 6.80 -12.22 12.86
CA GLY A 147 6.65 -13.25 11.84
C GLY A 147 5.45 -14.15 12.10
N ALA A 148 5.31 -14.65 13.33
CA ALA A 148 4.19 -15.50 13.74
C ALA A 148 2.82 -14.81 13.58
N ARG A 149 2.71 -13.50 13.86
CA ARG A 149 1.46 -12.73 13.63
C ARG A 149 1.16 -12.58 12.15
N ARG A 150 2.19 -12.35 11.32
CA ARG A 150 2.07 -12.31 9.87
C ARG A 150 1.62 -13.67 9.31
N LEU A 151 2.20 -14.77 9.77
CA LEU A 151 1.79 -16.12 9.39
C LEU A 151 0.32 -16.36 9.74
N ALA A 152 -0.10 -16.04 10.97
CA ALA A 152 -1.49 -16.21 11.39
C ALA A 152 -2.48 -15.44 10.47
N PHE A 153 -2.12 -14.22 10.07
CA PHE A 153 -2.91 -13.46 9.10
C PHE A 153 -2.93 -14.12 7.71
N ILE A 154 -1.77 -14.55 7.20
CA ILE A 154 -1.68 -15.24 5.91
C ILE A 154 -2.53 -16.51 5.93
N THR A 155 -2.43 -17.33 6.98
CA THR A 155 -3.23 -18.55 7.15
C THR A 155 -4.73 -18.23 7.15
N ALA A 156 -5.16 -17.14 7.77
CA ALA A 156 -6.56 -16.74 7.76
C ALA A 156 -7.08 -16.37 6.35
N VAL A 157 -6.19 -15.88 5.48
CA VAL A 157 -6.51 -15.45 4.10
C VAL A 157 -6.38 -16.60 3.10
N THR A 158 -5.32 -17.40 3.20
CA THR A 158 -4.93 -18.39 2.17
C THR A 158 -5.16 -19.84 2.59
N GLY A 159 -5.37 -20.11 3.88
CA GLY A 159 -5.42 -21.45 4.44
C GLY A 159 -4.06 -22.12 4.63
N VAL A 160 -2.96 -21.47 4.21
CA VAL A 160 -1.60 -22.01 4.34
C VAL A 160 -1.08 -21.78 5.76
N SER A 161 -0.82 -22.85 6.51
CA SER A 161 -0.44 -22.82 7.92
C SER A 161 1.07 -22.94 8.19
N GLU A 162 1.88 -23.20 7.16
CA GLU A 162 3.32 -23.37 7.30
C GLU A 162 4.06 -22.27 6.53
N GLU A 163 5.10 -21.71 7.14
CA GLU A 163 5.98 -20.78 6.46
C GLU A 163 6.82 -21.51 5.42
N GLU A 164 7.15 -20.80 4.34
CA GLU A 164 8.10 -21.32 3.38
C GLU A 164 9.47 -21.49 4.07
N ALA A 165 10.14 -22.62 3.82
CA ALA A 165 11.46 -22.87 4.40
C ALA A 165 12.40 -21.68 4.15
N ARG A 166 13.12 -21.25 5.19
CA ARG A 166 13.91 -20.00 5.18
C ARG A 166 14.83 -19.84 3.97
N TRP A 167 15.48 -20.92 3.53
CA TRP A 167 16.36 -20.88 2.36
C TRP A 167 15.60 -20.52 1.07
N LYS A 168 14.35 -20.97 0.91
CA LYS A 168 13.52 -20.64 -0.25
C LYS A 168 13.11 -19.17 -0.22
N GLU A 169 12.75 -18.65 0.95
CA GLU A 169 12.48 -17.23 1.13
C GLU A 169 13.71 -16.39 0.75
N CYS A 170 14.89 -16.77 1.24
CA CYS A 170 16.16 -16.10 0.91
C CYS A 170 16.45 -16.14 -0.61
N VAL A 171 16.30 -17.31 -1.24
CA VAL A 171 16.46 -17.45 -2.70
C VAL A 171 15.44 -16.59 -3.45
N GLY A 172 14.18 -16.55 -2.99
CA GLY A 172 13.12 -15.73 -3.55
C GLY A 172 13.45 -14.24 -3.50
N ARG A 173 13.99 -13.75 -2.38
CA ARG A 173 14.44 -12.35 -2.24
C ARG A 173 15.59 -12.02 -3.18
N VAL A 174 16.62 -12.88 -3.27
CA VAL A 174 17.75 -12.68 -4.19
C VAL A 174 17.28 -12.72 -5.64
N LYS A 175 16.39 -13.65 -6.00
CA LYS A 175 15.77 -13.72 -7.33
C LYS A 175 14.97 -12.46 -7.65
N GLY A 176 14.25 -11.90 -6.68
CA GLY A 176 13.48 -10.66 -6.84
C GLY A 176 14.35 -9.44 -7.10
N GLY A 177 15.46 -9.29 -6.36
CA GLY A 177 16.37 -8.14 -6.49
C GLY A 177 17.40 -8.26 -7.63
N PHE A 178 17.81 -9.48 -7.97
CA PHE A 178 18.92 -9.76 -8.90
C PHE A 178 18.51 -10.76 -9.99
N SER A 179 17.28 -10.64 -10.51
CA SER A 179 16.68 -11.57 -11.46
C SER A 179 17.59 -11.89 -12.67
N LEU A 180 18.23 -10.87 -13.26
CA LEU A 180 19.13 -11.04 -14.40
C LEU A 180 20.43 -11.78 -14.04
N ALA A 181 21.03 -11.47 -12.89
CA ALA A 181 22.26 -12.12 -12.45
C ALA A 181 22.01 -13.60 -12.12
N ILE A 182 20.89 -13.90 -11.44
CA ILE A 182 20.47 -15.27 -11.14
C ILE A 182 20.10 -16.03 -12.42
N GLY A 183 19.41 -15.38 -13.36
CA GLY A 183 19.09 -15.96 -14.67
C GLY A 183 20.37 -16.35 -15.44
N LYS A 184 21.37 -15.46 -15.48
CA LYS A 184 22.68 -15.74 -16.08
C LYS A 184 23.38 -16.91 -15.40
N PHE A 185 23.40 -16.95 -14.06
CA PHE A 185 24.01 -18.04 -13.31
C PHE A 185 23.35 -19.38 -13.64
N PHE A 186 22.02 -19.42 -13.68
CA PHE A 186 21.23 -20.62 -13.96
C PHE A 186 21.51 -21.18 -15.35
N VAL A 187 21.40 -20.35 -16.40
CA VAL A 187 21.70 -20.75 -17.79
C VAL A 187 23.17 -21.16 -17.99
N GLY A 188 24.08 -20.64 -17.16
CA GLY A 188 25.50 -21.00 -17.22
C GLY A 188 25.85 -22.34 -16.55
N HIS A 189 24.98 -22.87 -15.67
CA HIS A 189 25.22 -24.10 -14.90
C HIS A 189 24.30 -25.26 -15.29
N TYR A 190 23.21 -25.00 -15.98
CA TYR A 190 22.18 -25.96 -16.39
C TYR A 190 21.74 -25.68 -17.83
#